data_AF-A0A836Q1I2-F1
#
_entry.id   AF-A0A836Q1I2-F1
#
_cell.length_a   1.000
_cell.length_b   1.000
_cell.length_c   1.000
_cell.angle_alpha   90.00
_cell.angle_beta   90.00
_cell.angle_gamma   90.00
#
_symmetry.space_group_name_H-M   'P 1'
#
loop_
_entity.id
_entity.type
_entity.pdbx_description
1 polymer ?
#
loop_
_entity_poly.entity_id
_entity_poly.type
_entity_poly.pdbx_seq_one_letter_code
_entity_poly.pdbx_strand_id
1 'polypeptide(L)'
;MTQSSVQSAQSTDDTVHLTKMSVKCSDVGAHVDWLTRLMMVGVGSGSVLSAEIIPSSTPDENEWTLVQRFHDHNLLAEWQAGSDRLKLLEELAPKVEAKEVALNEAVTSTYGTVGSVAVAIVTEVKPGLEAPYREFEKQFQSAQAKRRGYRGVYLQPPTKKTPNVWTTLIRFDSPDALDEWFVSDERKRLLTLAEPVVNSTEFQSVTGSFPGWFPSQEKGQKGPPNWKTALLILLGLYPIVMLEIRFLNPQLHSLNSAVANFIGNAISVALTTWVTMPLLIKAFTPWLFPKKDTPKWVSPVSLALLVAVFAIEIALLWRLL
;
A
#
# COMPACT_ATOMS: atom_id res chain seq x y z
N MET A 1 20.29 -45.46 22.70
CA MET A 1 19.17 -44.63 23.17
C MET A 1 18.88 -43.59 22.12
N THR A 2 17.76 -43.78 21.45
CA THR A 2 17.24 -43.08 20.27
C THR A 2 16.83 -41.66 20.62
N GLN A 3 17.44 -40.66 19.96
CA GLN A 3 16.92 -39.30 19.92
C GLN A 3 15.75 -39.27 18.93
N SER A 4 14.54 -39.19 19.45
CA SER A 4 13.33 -38.89 18.67
C SER A 4 13.47 -37.50 18.07
N SER A 5 13.67 -37.45 16.76
CA SER A 5 13.42 -36.30 15.91
C SER A 5 11.94 -35.95 16.00
N VAL A 6 11.61 -34.89 16.73
CA VAL A 6 10.29 -34.25 16.65
C VAL A 6 10.24 -33.53 15.30
N GLN A 7 9.74 -34.27 14.32
CA GLN A 7 9.31 -33.76 13.02
C GLN A 7 8.12 -32.85 13.30
N SER A 8 8.38 -31.54 13.40
CA SER A 8 7.33 -30.53 13.39
C SER A 8 6.57 -30.70 12.08
N ALA A 9 5.32 -31.16 12.17
CA ALA A 9 4.40 -31.24 11.07
C ALA A 9 4.28 -29.84 10.45
N GLN A 10 4.97 -29.62 9.33
CA GLN A 10 4.67 -28.52 8.42
C GLN A 10 3.25 -28.77 7.92
N SER A 11 2.33 -27.86 8.24
CA SER A 11 1.00 -27.83 7.64
C SER A 11 1.14 -27.71 6.13
N THR A 12 0.83 -28.79 5.42
CA THR A 12 0.97 -28.96 3.96
C THR A 12 -0.07 -28.20 3.13
N ASP A 13 -0.53 -27.01 3.54
CA ASP A 13 -1.73 -26.38 2.95
C ASP A 13 -1.53 -24.93 2.42
N ASP A 14 -0.32 -24.38 2.46
CA ASP A 14 -0.03 -23.00 1.99
C ASP A 14 0.88 -22.97 0.74
N THR A 15 0.79 -23.99 -0.12
CA THR A 15 1.52 -23.97 -1.39
C THR A 15 0.80 -23.07 -2.39
N VAL A 16 1.32 -21.85 -2.59
CA VAL A 16 0.79 -20.93 -3.60
C VAL A 16 1.37 -21.29 -4.95
N HIS A 17 0.51 -21.75 -5.86
CA HIS A 17 0.89 -22.01 -7.24
C HIS A 17 0.88 -20.70 -8.02
N LEU A 18 1.81 -20.51 -8.95
CA LEU A 18 1.80 -19.34 -9.81
C LEU A 18 2.08 -19.64 -11.27
N THR A 19 1.50 -18.82 -12.13
CA THR A 19 1.90 -18.67 -13.52
C THR A 19 2.67 -17.36 -13.63
N LYS A 20 3.95 -17.44 -13.99
CA LYS A 20 4.72 -16.29 -14.44
C LYS A 20 4.70 -16.27 -15.95
N MET A 21 4.45 -15.12 -16.55
CA MET A 21 4.58 -14.95 -17.99
C MET A 21 5.24 -13.62 -18.27
N SER A 22 6.49 -13.70 -18.74
CA SER A 22 7.24 -12.55 -19.24
C SER A 22 6.93 -12.34 -20.71
N VAL A 23 6.90 -11.10 -21.18
CA VAL A 23 6.84 -10.75 -22.60
C VAL A 23 7.77 -9.56 -22.84
N LYS A 24 8.61 -9.65 -23.88
CA LYS A 24 9.51 -8.59 -24.33
C LYS A 24 8.98 -8.03 -25.65
N CYS A 25 8.84 -6.72 -25.79
CA CYS A 25 8.42 -6.12 -27.05
C CYS A 25 8.74 -4.63 -27.17
N SER A 26 8.74 -4.11 -28.41
CA SER A 26 8.98 -2.70 -28.74
C SER A 26 7.77 -1.79 -28.51
N ASP A 27 6.52 -2.30 -28.53
CA ASP A 27 5.31 -1.52 -28.25
C ASP A 27 4.73 -1.85 -26.87
N VAL A 28 5.09 -1.01 -25.89
CA VAL A 28 4.67 -1.13 -24.48
C VAL A 28 3.14 -0.98 -24.31
N GLY A 29 2.50 -0.13 -25.11
CA GLY A 29 1.09 0.22 -24.93
C GLY A 29 0.16 -0.96 -25.24
N ALA A 30 0.36 -1.59 -26.40
CA ALA A 30 -0.42 -2.77 -26.80
C ALA A 30 -0.17 -3.97 -25.87
N HIS A 31 1.05 -4.08 -25.31
CA HIS A 31 1.42 -5.17 -24.40
C HIS A 31 0.73 -5.09 -23.06
N VAL A 32 0.76 -3.92 -22.46
CA VAL A 32 0.06 -3.64 -21.20
C VAL A 32 -1.44 -3.93 -21.33
N ASP A 33 -2.04 -3.54 -22.46
CA ASP A 33 -3.47 -3.78 -22.72
C ASP A 33 -3.78 -5.27 -22.81
N TRP A 34 -2.92 -6.04 -23.49
CA TRP A 34 -3.07 -7.47 -23.60
C TRP A 34 -2.83 -8.20 -22.26
N LEU A 35 -1.79 -7.84 -21.49
CA LEU A 35 -1.55 -8.40 -20.15
C LEU A 35 -2.69 -8.09 -19.19
N THR A 36 -3.25 -6.88 -19.27
CA THR A 36 -4.41 -6.47 -18.47
C THR A 36 -5.66 -7.27 -18.85
N ARG A 37 -5.88 -7.55 -20.14
CA ARG A 37 -6.95 -8.47 -20.57
C ARG A 37 -6.75 -9.86 -19.97
N LEU A 38 -5.56 -10.43 -20.08
CA LEU A 38 -5.25 -11.76 -19.54
C LEU A 38 -5.44 -11.82 -18.02
N MET A 39 -4.99 -10.78 -17.30
CA MET A 39 -5.22 -10.62 -15.86
C MET A 39 -6.71 -10.67 -15.53
N MET A 40 -7.55 -9.94 -16.27
CA MET A 40 -9.00 -9.86 -16.02
C MET A 40 -9.74 -11.15 -16.35
N VAL A 41 -9.32 -11.90 -17.38
CA VAL A 41 -9.89 -13.23 -17.68
C VAL A 41 -9.57 -14.19 -16.52
N GLY A 42 -8.33 -14.20 -16.03
CA GLY A 42 -7.96 -15.06 -14.89
C GLY A 42 -8.72 -14.71 -13.63
N VAL A 43 -8.81 -13.42 -13.30
CA VAL A 43 -9.61 -12.93 -12.17
C VAL A 43 -11.10 -13.27 -12.33
N GLY A 44 -11.66 -13.15 -13.53
CA GLY A 44 -13.06 -13.46 -13.84
C GLY A 44 -13.41 -14.96 -13.76
N SER A 45 -12.42 -15.84 -13.87
CA SER A 45 -12.62 -17.30 -13.75
C SER A 45 -12.99 -17.76 -12.33
N GLY A 46 -12.76 -16.91 -11.31
CA GLY A 46 -12.94 -17.27 -9.90
C GLY A 46 -11.82 -18.17 -9.33
N SER A 47 -10.83 -18.54 -10.14
CA SER A 47 -9.73 -19.45 -9.75
C SER A 47 -8.50 -18.71 -9.21
N VAL A 48 -8.31 -17.46 -9.61
CA VAL A 48 -7.13 -16.66 -9.25
C VAL A 48 -7.28 -16.08 -7.85
N LEU A 49 -6.29 -16.34 -6.99
CA LEU A 49 -6.15 -15.69 -5.69
C LEU A 49 -5.74 -14.23 -5.84
N SER A 50 -4.70 -13.97 -6.63
CA SER A 50 -4.21 -12.63 -6.91
C SER A 50 -3.46 -12.60 -8.22
N ALA A 51 -3.41 -11.42 -8.83
CA ALA A 51 -2.66 -11.19 -10.06
C ALA A 51 -1.81 -9.94 -9.92
N GLU A 52 -0.64 -9.94 -10.55
CA GLU A 52 0.31 -8.86 -10.45
C GLU A 52 0.99 -8.61 -11.80
N ILE A 53 0.99 -7.38 -12.28
CA ILE A 53 1.73 -6.96 -13.47
C ILE A 53 2.95 -6.17 -13.02
N ILE A 54 4.14 -6.57 -13.46
CA ILE A 54 5.42 -6.02 -13.03
C ILE A 54 6.22 -5.63 -14.29
N PRO A 55 6.54 -4.35 -14.51
CA PRO A 55 7.50 -3.95 -15.52
C PRO A 55 8.93 -4.29 -15.08
N SER A 56 9.85 -4.50 -16.04
CA SER A 56 11.25 -4.72 -15.72
C SER A 56 11.84 -3.55 -14.94
N SER A 57 12.77 -3.86 -14.05
CA SER A 57 13.51 -2.85 -13.28
C SER A 57 14.51 -2.09 -14.16
N THR A 58 14.91 -2.69 -15.27
CA THR A 58 15.87 -2.23 -16.27
C THR A 58 15.12 -1.73 -17.51
N PRO A 59 15.13 -0.41 -17.79
CA PRO A 59 14.36 0.19 -18.88
C PRO A 59 14.65 -0.40 -20.27
N ASP A 60 15.89 -0.86 -20.50
CA ASP A 60 16.33 -1.37 -21.81
C ASP A 60 15.80 -2.78 -22.14
N GLU A 61 15.28 -3.51 -21.14
CA GLU A 61 14.80 -4.87 -21.36
C GLU A 61 13.37 -4.91 -21.89
N ASN A 62 12.56 -3.85 -21.68
CA ASN A 62 11.14 -3.78 -22.06
C ASN A 62 10.34 -5.07 -21.74
N GLU A 63 10.76 -5.79 -20.70
CA GLU A 63 10.13 -7.02 -20.27
C GLU A 63 9.02 -6.69 -19.28
N TRP A 64 7.84 -7.23 -19.52
CA TRP A 64 6.69 -7.13 -18.61
C TRP A 64 6.28 -8.51 -18.16
N THR A 65 6.12 -8.68 -16.85
CA THR A 65 5.76 -9.95 -16.23
C THR A 65 4.34 -9.87 -15.67
N LEU A 66 3.47 -10.81 -16.06
CA LEU A 66 2.25 -11.12 -15.32
C LEU A 66 2.52 -12.31 -14.40
N VAL A 67 2.20 -12.16 -13.11
CA VAL A 67 2.21 -13.22 -12.11
C VAL A 67 0.78 -13.45 -11.64
N GLN A 68 0.24 -14.65 -11.81
CA GLN A 68 -1.07 -15.05 -11.27
C GLN A 68 -0.87 -16.13 -10.23
N ARG A 69 -1.48 -15.98 -9.06
CA ARG A 69 -1.37 -16.88 -7.91
C ARG A 69 -2.68 -17.65 -7.71
N PHE A 70 -2.58 -18.91 -7.30
CA PHE A 70 -3.68 -19.85 -7.09
C PHE A 70 -3.50 -20.57 -5.75
N HIS A 71 -4.62 -20.87 -5.09
CA HIS A 71 -4.62 -21.64 -3.85
C HIS A 71 -4.50 -23.16 -4.08
N ASP A 72 -4.80 -23.64 -5.29
CA ASP A 72 -4.86 -25.06 -5.62
C ASP A 72 -4.29 -25.30 -7.01
N HIS A 73 -3.52 -26.37 -7.16
CA HIS A 73 -2.99 -26.85 -8.44
C HIS A 73 -4.10 -27.17 -9.46
N ASN A 74 -5.24 -27.68 -9.02
CA ASN A 74 -6.36 -28.01 -9.92
C ASN A 74 -6.97 -26.75 -10.52
N LEU A 75 -7.12 -25.68 -9.72
CA LEU A 75 -7.58 -24.38 -10.19
C LEU A 75 -6.61 -23.76 -11.20
N LEU A 76 -5.30 -23.97 -11.01
CA LEU A 76 -4.29 -23.60 -12.00
C LEU A 76 -4.48 -24.38 -13.30
N ALA A 77 -4.67 -25.70 -13.24
CA ALA A 77 -4.85 -26.55 -14.43
C ALA A 77 -6.14 -26.18 -15.20
N GLU A 78 -7.24 -25.91 -14.50
CA GLU A 78 -8.49 -25.43 -15.09
C GLU A 78 -8.30 -24.07 -15.79
N TRP A 79 -7.61 -23.14 -15.13
CA TRP A 79 -7.25 -21.85 -15.72
C TRP A 79 -6.41 -22.02 -16.99
N GLN A 80 -5.40 -22.89 -16.96
CA GLN A 80 -4.51 -23.14 -18.09
C GLN A 80 -5.27 -23.69 -19.31
N ALA A 81 -6.23 -24.58 -19.07
CA ALA A 81 -7.08 -25.19 -20.10
C ALA A 81 -8.23 -24.29 -20.58
N GLY A 82 -8.45 -23.13 -19.94
CA GLY A 82 -9.55 -22.22 -20.26
C GLY A 82 -9.51 -21.69 -21.69
N SER A 83 -10.63 -21.78 -22.40
CA SER A 83 -10.73 -21.34 -23.81
C SER A 83 -10.40 -19.86 -24.01
N ASP A 84 -10.77 -19.00 -23.07
CA ASP A 84 -10.53 -17.56 -23.19
C ASP A 84 -9.06 -17.19 -22.97
N ARG A 85 -8.35 -17.95 -22.14
CA ARG A 85 -6.89 -17.86 -22.00
C ARG A 85 -6.21 -18.28 -23.31
N LEU A 86 -6.63 -19.41 -23.89
CA LEU A 86 -6.05 -19.92 -25.14
C LEU A 86 -6.23 -18.93 -26.30
N LYS A 87 -7.42 -18.34 -26.46
CA LYS A 87 -7.67 -17.28 -27.46
C LYS A 87 -6.71 -16.09 -27.31
N LEU A 88 -6.48 -15.64 -26.07
CA LEU A 88 -5.55 -14.53 -25.83
C LEU A 88 -4.09 -14.90 -26.14
N LEU A 89 -3.68 -16.14 -25.89
CA LEU A 89 -2.34 -16.61 -26.25
C LEU A 89 -2.17 -16.74 -27.76
N GLU A 90 -3.20 -17.15 -28.49
CA GLU A 90 -3.21 -17.18 -29.96
C GLU A 90 -3.09 -15.77 -30.57
N GLU A 91 -3.71 -14.75 -29.96
CA GLU A 91 -3.52 -13.34 -30.36
C GLU A 91 -2.06 -12.88 -30.23
N LEU A 92 -1.31 -13.45 -29.28
CA LEU A 92 0.08 -13.10 -28.98
C LEU A 92 1.06 -13.87 -29.86
N ALA A 93 0.75 -15.11 -30.25
CA ALA A 93 1.61 -16.00 -31.04
C ALA A 93 2.23 -15.36 -32.30
N PRO A 94 1.54 -14.50 -33.08
CA PRO A 94 2.17 -13.84 -34.24
C PRO A 94 3.06 -12.63 -33.89
N LYS A 95 3.10 -12.18 -32.63
CA LYS A 95 3.71 -10.91 -32.20
C LYS A 95 4.92 -11.05 -31.27
N VAL A 96 5.26 -12.27 -30.85
CA VAL A 96 6.28 -12.52 -29.83
C VAL A 96 7.20 -13.64 -30.32
N GLU A 97 8.52 -13.46 -30.22
CA GLU A 97 9.46 -14.54 -30.58
C GLU A 97 9.32 -15.68 -29.57
N ALA A 98 9.42 -16.94 -30.02
CA ALA A 98 9.20 -18.13 -29.18
C ALA A 98 10.11 -18.23 -27.92
N LYS A 99 11.11 -17.35 -27.78
CA LYS A 99 12.00 -17.24 -26.60
C LYS A 99 11.56 -16.18 -25.58
N GLU A 100 10.57 -15.34 -25.89
CA GLU A 100 10.19 -14.18 -25.09
C GLU A 100 9.05 -14.46 -24.11
N VAL A 101 8.39 -15.62 -24.21
CA VAL A 101 7.38 -16.08 -23.24
C VAL A 101 7.98 -17.14 -22.31
N ALA A 102 8.50 -16.72 -21.17
CA ALA A 102 8.93 -17.63 -20.11
C ALA A 102 7.74 -17.96 -19.19
N LEU A 103 7.21 -19.17 -19.31
CA LEU A 103 6.24 -19.75 -18.36
C LEU A 103 7.01 -20.45 -17.25
N ASN A 104 7.16 -19.76 -16.11
CA ASN A 104 7.83 -20.33 -14.95
C ASN A 104 6.80 -20.59 -13.84
N GLU A 105 6.80 -21.83 -13.32
CA GLU A 105 6.08 -22.23 -12.13
C GLU A 105 7.03 -22.12 -10.94
N ALA A 106 6.61 -21.43 -9.87
CA ALA A 106 7.40 -21.33 -8.66
C ALA A 106 6.49 -21.44 -7.43
N VAL A 107 6.86 -22.31 -6.50
CA VAL A 107 6.09 -22.59 -5.27
C VAL A 107 6.27 -21.50 -4.21
N THR A 108 7.31 -20.68 -4.29
CA THR A 108 7.48 -19.53 -3.38
C THR A 108 8.41 -18.52 -4.02
N SER A 109 7.88 -17.34 -4.32
CA SER A 109 8.71 -16.16 -4.58
C SER A 109 7.98 -14.94 -4.05
N THR A 110 8.58 -14.34 -3.02
CA THR A 110 8.21 -13.02 -2.52
C THR A 110 8.63 -12.02 -3.59
N TYR A 111 7.80 -11.87 -4.62
CA TYR A 111 7.96 -10.78 -5.58
C TYR A 111 7.44 -9.51 -4.92
N GLY A 112 8.33 -8.54 -4.79
CA GLY A 112 8.02 -7.17 -4.38
C GLY A 112 9.05 -6.26 -5.02
N THR A 113 8.59 -5.18 -5.64
CA THR A 113 9.48 -4.18 -6.22
C THR A 113 10.20 -3.43 -5.09
N VAL A 114 11.52 -3.50 -5.05
CA VAL A 114 12.34 -2.74 -4.09
C VAL A 114 12.39 -1.28 -4.53
N GLY A 115 12.16 -0.33 -3.62
CA GLY A 115 12.34 1.11 -3.88
C GLY A 115 11.15 1.82 -4.56
N SER A 116 9.93 1.31 -4.43
CA SER A 116 8.71 1.95 -4.97
C SER A 116 7.82 2.57 -3.89
N VAL A 117 7.11 3.64 -4.23
CA VAL A 117 5.96 4.16 -3.46
C VAL A 117 4.74 3.32 -3.79
N ALA A 118 4.00 2.87 -2.77
CA ALA A 118 2.83 2.02 -2.96
C ALA A 118 1.58 2.58 -2.26
N VAL A 119 0.43 2.44 -2.91
CA VAL A 119 -0.89 2.76 -2.35
C VAL A 119 -1.77 1.54 -2.47
N ALA A 120 -2.26 1.05 -1.33
CA ALA A 120 -3.32 0.06 -1.28
C ALA A 120 -4.68 0.77 -1.39
N ILE A 121 -5.57 0.17 -2.17
CA ILE A 121 -6.91 0.64 -2.46
C ILE A 121 -7.84 -0.54 -2.16
N VAL A 122 -8.75 -0.36 -1.23
CA VAL A 122 -9.76 -1.36 -0.89
C VAL A 122 -11.09 -0.85 -1.43
N THR A 123 -11.67 -1.59 -2.38
CA THR A 123 -12.90 -1.20 -3.06
C THR A 123 -14.00 -2.21 -2.73
N GLU A 124 -15.09 -1.73 -2.18
CA GLU A 124 -16.30 -2.53 -2.01
C GLU A 124 -17.19 -2.34 -3.25
N VAL A 125 -17.43 -3.42 -3.98
CA VAL A 125 -18.27 -3.43 -5.18
C VAL A 125 -19.70 -3.77 -4.78
N LYS A 126 -20.68 -3.18 -5.46
CA LYS A 126 -22.09 -3.53 -5.28
C LYS A 126 -22.32 -4.99 -5.69
N PRO A 127 -23.06 -5.78 -4.88
CA PRO A 127 -23.37 -7.17 -5.23
C PRO A 127 -23.99 -7.29 -6.63
N GLY A 128 -23.47 -8.19 -7.46
CA GLY A 128 -23.95 -8.44 -8.82
C GLY A 128 -23.40 -7.47 -9.89
N LEU A 129 -22.57 -6.49 -9.52
CA LEU A 129 -21.92 -5.56 -10.45
C LEU A 129 -20.42 -5.86 -10.64
N GLU A 130 -19.98 -7.08 -10.35
CA GLU A 130 -18.58 -7.51 -10.47
C GLU A 130 -18.10 -7.52 -11.92
N ALA A 131 -18.97 -7.89 -12.87
CA ALA A 131 -18.61 -7.89 -14.29
C ALA A 131 -18.37 -6.46 -14.84
N PRO A 132 -19.28 -5.49 -14.62
CA PRO A 132 -19.00 -4.08 -14.89
C PRO A 132 -17.74 -3.55 -14.18
N TYR A 133 -17.52 -3.94 -12.92
CA TYR A 133 -16.32 -3.52 -12.19
C TYR A 133 -15.03 -4.08 -12.80
N ARG A 134 -15.02 -5.34 -13.26
CA ARG A 134 -13.86 -5.91 -13.98
C ARG A 134 -13.56 -5.18 -15.27
N GLU A 135 -14.59 -4.72 -15.99
CA GLU A 135 -14.40 -3.92 -17.21
C GLU A 135 -13.79 -2.55 -16.89
N PHE A 136 -14.28 -1.89 -15.83
CA PHE A 136 -13.66 -0.67 -15.31
C PHE A 136 -12.19 -0.90 -14.93
N GLU A 137 -11.90 -1.94 -14.12
CA GLU A 137 -10.53 -2.25 -13.70
C GLU A 137 -9.64 -2.53 -14.92
N LYS A 138 -10.10 -3.27 -15.92
CA LYS A 138 -9.34 -3.48 -17.15
C LYS A 138 -8.88 -2.16 -17.79
N GLN A 139 -9.77 -1.18 -17.89
CA GLN A 139 -9.44 0.12 -18.47
C GLN A 139 -8.54 0.95 -17.54
N PHE A 140 -8.81 0.91 -16.24
CA PHE A 140 -8.03 1.61 -15.23
C PHE A 140 -6.57 1.13 -15.15
N GLN A 141 -6.38 -0.19 -15.15
CA GLN A 141 -5.09 -0.86 -15.09
C GLN A 141 -4.25 -0.58 -16.35
N SER A 142 -4.88 -0.65 -17.53
CA SER A 142 -4.26 -0.27 -18.81
C SER A 142 -3.78 1.18 -18.80
N ALA A 143 -4.63 2.11 -18.36
CA ALA A 143 -4.33 3.53 -18.37
C ALA A 143 -3.20 3.91 -17.40
N GLN A 144 -3.15 3.29 -16.21
CA GLN A 144 -2.09 3.58 -15.24
C GLN A 144 -0.74 2.99 -15.62
N ALA A 145 -0.71 1.81 -16.24
CA ALA A 145 0.53 1.16 -16.63
C ALA A 145 1.27 1.91 -17.76
N LYS A 146 0.56 2.79 -18.49
CA LYS A 146 1.13 3.70 -19.49
C LYS A 146 1.69 5.00 -18.89
N ARG A 147 1.61 5.20 -17.56
CA ARG A 147 2.10 6.42 -16.89
C ARG A 147 3.59 6.35 -16.60
N ARG A 148 4.24 7.51 -16.66
CA ARG A 148 5.64 7.65 -16.24
C ARG A 148 5.80 7.20 -14.80
N GLY A 149 6.85 6.45 -14.53
CA GLY A 149 7.19 6.00 -13.18
C GLY A 149 6.33 4.85 -12.66
N TYR A 150 5.43 4.27 -13.45
CA TYR A 150 4.67 3.08 -13.05
C TYR A 150 5.61 1.89 -12.76
N ARG A 151 5.39 1.21 -11.63
CA ARG A 151 6.18 0.06 -11.15
C ARG A 151 5.38 -1.21 -10.95
N GLY A 152 4.14 -1.24 -11.41
CA GLY A 152 3.30 -2.42 -11.35
C GLY A 152 2.07 -2.27 -10.48
N VAL A 153 1.22 -3.29 -10.54
CA VAL A 153 -0.02 -3.39 -9.79
C VAL A 153 -0.18 -4.80 -9.28
N TYR A 154 -0.66 -4.92 -8.05
CA TYR A 154 -1.21 -6.15 -7.49
C TYR A 154 -2.72 -5.99 -7.36
N LEU A 155 -3.46 -7.01 -7.75
CA LEU A 155 -4.91 -7.06 -7.69
C LEU A 155 -5.35 -8.37 -7.04
N GLN A 156 -6.22 -8.26 -6.05
CA GLN A 156 -6.82 -9.38 -5.34
C GLN A 156 -8.35 -9.28 -5.47
N PRO A 157 -9.00 -10.25 -6.15
CA PRO A 157 -10.45 -10.35 -6.17
C PRO A 157 -11.05 -10.68 -4.79
N PRO A 158 -12.39 -10.58 -4.65
CA PRO A 158 -13.09 -10.96 -3.44
C PRO A 158 -12.81 -12.39 -3.01
N THR A 159 -12.72 -12.58 -1.70
CA THR A 159 -12.54 -13.90 -1.09
C THR A 159 -13.84 -14.34 -0.43
N LYS A 160 -13.95 -15.63 -0.06
CA LYS A 160 -15.09 -16.13 0.73
C LYS A 160 -15.27 -15.38 2.06
N LYS A 161 -14.19 -14.85 2.64
CA LYS A 161 -14.22 -14.11 3.92
C LYS A 161 -14.65 -12.65 3.74
N THR A 162 -14.38 -12.08 2.57
CA THR A 162 -14.65 -10.68 2.23
C THR A 162 -15.35 -10.59 0.88
N PRO A 163 -16.62 -11.02 0.80
CA PRO A 163 -17.37 -10.98 -0.44
C PRO A 163 -17.48 -9.53 -0.94
N ASN A 164 -17.38 -9.35 -2.26
CA ASN A 164 -17.44 -8.05 -2.95
C ASN A 164 -16.30 -7.06 -2.67
N VAL A 165 -15.32 -7.42 -1.83
CA VAL A 165 -14.18 -6.54 -1.51
C VAL A 165 -12.99 -6.86 -2.41
N TRP A 166 -12.57 -5.89 -3.21
CA TRP A 166 -11.40 -5.94 -4.05
C TRP A 166 -10.24 -5.20 -3.38
N THR A 167 -9.03 -5.73 -3.48
CA THR A 167 -7.83 -5.05 -2.99
C THR A 167 -6.85 -4.83 -4.14
N THR A 168 -6.52 -3.57 -4.40
CA THR A 168 -5.59 -3.15 -5.46
C THR A 168 -4.42 -2.42 -4.83
N LEU A 169 -3.19 -2.85 -5.10
CA LEU A 169 -1.98 -2.17 -4.66
C LEU A 169 -1.22 -1.65 -5.89
N ILE A 170 -1.17 -0.34 -6.05
CA ILE A 170 -0.50 0.32 -7.18
C ILE A 170 0.87 0.83 -6.73
N ARG A 171 1.87 0.74 -7.63
CA ARG A 171 3.26 1.11 -7.31
C ARG A 171 3.82 2.07 -8.34
N PHE A 172 4.55 3.07 -7.85
CA PHE A 172 5.27 4.05 -8.65
C PHE A 172 6.70 4.23 -8.15
N ASP A 173 7.58 4.76 -8.99
CA ASP A 173 9.00 5.01 -8.67
C ASP A 173 9.21 6.19 -7.72
N SER A 174 8.24 7.10 -7.65
CA SER A 174 8.33 8.34 -6.91
C SER A 174 6.95 8.83 -6.48
N PRO A 175 6.86 9.60 -5.38
CA PRO A 175 5.62 10.23 -4.97
C PRO A 175 5.07 11.19 -6.03
N ASP A 176 5.94 11.89 -6.77
CA ASP A 176 5.51 12.86 -7.78
C ASP A 176 4.80 12.17 -8.96
N ALA A 177 5.35 11.05 -9.45
CA ALA A 177 4.72 10.26 -10.51
C ALA A 177 3.36 9.67 -10.07
N LEU A 178 3.27 9.23 -8.81
CA LEU A 178 2.01 8.79 -8.22
C LEU A 178 0.98 9.93 -8.17
N ASP A 179 1.38 11.11 -7.68
CA ASP A 179 0.49 12.27 -7.57
C ASP A 179 -0.01 12.72 -8.95
N GLU A 180 0.88 12.77 -9.95
CA GLU A 180 0.53 13.07 -11.35
C GLU A 180 -0.56 12.13 -11.86
N TRP A 181 -0.47 10.82 -11.58
CA TRP A 181 -1.54 9.87 -11.90
C TRP A 181 -2.85 10.18 -11.16
N PHE A 182 -2.76 10.44 -9.85
CA PHE A 182 -3.93 10.66 -9.00
C PHE A 182 -4.75 11.90 -9.39
N VAL A 183 -4.07 12.97 -9.84
CA VAL A 183 -4.72 14.22 -10.25
C VAL A 183 -5.03 14.29 -11.75
N SER A 184 -4.62 13.29 -12.52
CA SER A 184 -4.80 13.25 -13.97
C SER A 184 -6.27 13.26 -14.38
N ASP A 185 -6.58 13.95 -15.48
CA ASP A 185 -7.94 14.00 -16.03
C ASP A 185 -8.39 12.64 -16.56
N GLU A 186 -7.46 11.81 -17.03
CA GLU A 186 -7.74 10.45 -17.46
C GLU A 186 -8.27 9.60 -16.30
N ARG A 187 -7.60 9.65 -15.14
CA ARG A 187 -8.07 8.95 -13.94
C ARG A 187 -9.44 9.45 -13.50
N LYS A 188 -9.66 10.78 -13.52
CA LYS A 188 -10.98 11.34 -13.19
C LYS A 188 -12.07 10.82 -14.12
N ARG A 189 -11.81 10.75 -15.43
CA ARG A 189 -12.75 10.20 -16.42
C ARG A 189 -13.03 8.73 -16.17
N LEU A 190 -11.99 7.92 -15.90
CA LEU A 190 -12.18 6.49 -15.64
C LEU A 190 -12.96 6.24 -14.35
N LEU A 191 -12.76 7.06 -13.31
CA LEU A 191 -13.50 6.92 -12.06
C LEU A 191 -15.01 7.15 -12.20
N THR A 192 -15.47 7.92 -13.18
CA THR A 192 -16.92 8.08 -13.40
C THR A 192 -17.58 6.76 -13.85
N LEU A 193 -16.82 5.84 -14.44
CA LEU A 193 -17.28 4.49 -14.79
C LEU A 193 -17.46 3.61 -13.55
N ALA A 194 -16.74 3.89 -12.47
CA ALA A 194 -16.80 3.13 -11.21
C ALA A 194 -17.92 3.59 -10.27
N GLU A 195 -18.32 4.88 -10.33
CA GLU A 195 -19.38 5.47 -9.49
C GLU A 195 -20.68 4.63 -9.42
N PRO A 196 -21.24 4.11 -10.53
CA PRO A 196 -22.46 3.31 -10.45
C PRO A 196 -22.27 1.93 -9.82
N VAL A 197 -21.04 1.39 -9.80
CA VAL A 197 -20.76 -0.02 -9.44
C VAL A 197 -20.08 -0.19 -8.06
N VAL A 198 -19.52 0.88 -7.50
CA VAL A 198 -18.81 0.87 -6.21
C VAL A 198 -19.70 1.38 -5.07
N ASN A 199 -19.60 0.73 -3.91
CA ASN A 199 -20.18 1.20 -2.64
C ASN A 199 -19.23 2.15 -1.90
N SER A 200 -17.98 1.70 -1.71
CA SER A 200 -16.97 2.42 -0.95
C SER A 200 -15.57 2.18 -1.54
N THR A 201 -14.67 3.14 -1.34
CA THR A 201 -13.26 3.01 -1.71
C THR A 201 -12.40 3.64 -0.64
N GLU A 202 -11.54 2.85 -0.02
CA GLU A 202 -10.59 3.28 0.98
C GLU A 202 -9.17 3.26 0.43
N PHE A 203 -8.39 4.29 0.72
CA PHE A 203 -7.00 4.41 0.30
C PHE A 203 -6.09 4.28 1.52
N GLN A 204 -5.18 3.31 1.50
CA GLN A 204 -4.12 3.15 2.48
C GLN A 204 -2.79 3.47 1.80
N SER A 205 -2.26 4.66 2.07
CA SER A 205 -0.91 5.04 1.65
C SER A 205 0.08 4.73 2.76
N VAL A 206 1.16 4.01 2.44
CA VAL A 206 2.26 3.73 3.38
C VAL A 206 3.32 4.83 3.32
N THR A 207 2.93 6.07 3.01
CA THR A 207 3.90 7.18 2.87
C THR A 207 4.11 7.94 4.17
N GLY A 208 5.35 7.89 4.67
CA GLY A 208 5.82 8.61 5.86
C GLY A 208 6.63 7.69 6.79
N SER A 209 7.53 8.25 7.59
CA SER A 209 8.30 7.47 8.58
C SER A 209 7.44 6.89 9.72
N PHE A 210 6.18 7.35 9.83
CA PHE A 210 5.23 6.93 10.86
C PHE A 210 3.80 6.80 10.31
N PRO A 211 3.54 5.82 9.43
CA PRO A 211 2.27 5.72 8.70
C PRO A 211 1.08 5.40 9.62
N GLY A 212 1.31 4.75 10.77
CA GLY A 212 0.24 4.31 11.68
C GLY A 212 -0.43 5.40 12.52
N TRP A 213 0.13 6.62 12.58
CA TRP A 213 -0.47 7.70 13.37
C TRP A 213 -1.40 8.61 12.58
N PHE A 214 -1.29 8.64 11.25
CA PHE A 214 -2.07 9.55 10.41
C PHE A 214 -3.27 8.83 9.81
N PRO A 215 -4.41 9.52 9.61
CA PRO A 215 -5.57 8.95 8.93
C PRO A 215 -5.18 8.44 7.54
N SER A 216 -5.76 7.32 7.14
CA SER A 216 -5.76 6.83 5.77
C SER A 216 -6.15 7.96 4.81
N GLN A 217 -5.19 8.41 4.02
CA GLN A 217 -5.39 9.56 3.14
C GLN A 217 -6.17 9.13 1.90
N GLU A 218 -7.42 9.56 1.78
CA GLU A 218 -8.13 9.49 0.52
C GLU A 218 -7.43 10.36 -0.53
N LYS A 219 -7.20 9.79 -1.72
CA LYS A 219 -6.72 10.48 -2.92
C LYS A 219 -5.28 11.00 -2.88
N GLY A 220 -4.28 10.12 -2.96
CA GLY A 220 -2.94 10.49 -3.44
C GLY A 220 -2.31 11.69 -2.74
N GLN A 221 -2.72 12.00 -1.51
CA GLN A 221 -2.13 13.07 -0.72
C GLN A 221 -0.92 12.47 -0.03
N LYS A 222 0.25 13.05 -0.28
CA LYS A 222 1.45 12.75 0.48
C LYS A 222 1.14 12.90 1.97
N GLY A 223 1.57 11.93 2.77
CA GLY A 223 1.64 12.10 4.22
C GLY A 223 2.36 13.41 4.58
N PRO A 224 2.13 13.96 5.79
CA PRO A 224 2.76 15.21 6.18
C PRO A 224 4.29 15.07 6.10
N PRO A 225 5.01 16.12 5.69
CA PRO A 225 6.47 16.10 5.67
C PRO A 225 7.05 15.63 7.00
N ASN A 226 8.09 14.79 6.96
CA ASN A 226 8.68 14.19 8.16
C ASN A 226 9.09 15.22 9.23
N TRP A 227 9.50 16.43 8.83
CA TRP A 227 9.84 17.49 9.79
C TRP A 227 8.62 17.99 10.58
N LYS A 228 7.42 18.05 9.97
CA LYS A 228 6.19 18.42 10.69
C LYS A 228 5.82 17.34 11.69
N THR A 229 5.91 16.08 11.26
CA THR A 229 5.68 14.92 12.13
C THR A 229 6.66 14.90 13.30
N ALA A 230 7.96 15.15 13.05
CA ALA A 230 8.97 15.22 14.09
C ALA A 230 8.71 16.33 15.11
N LEU A 231 8.25 17.52 14.66
CA LEU A 231 7.88 18.61 15.56
C LEU A 231 6.67 18.25 16.43
N LEU A 232 5.66 17.56 15.91
CA LEU A 232 4.51 17.11 16.72
C LEU A 232 4.90 16.02 17.71
N ILE A 233 5.77 15.08 17.32
CA ILE A 233 6.31 14.08 18.23
C ILE A 233 7.08 14.77 19.37
N LEU A 234 7.94 15.73 19.04
CA LEU A 234 8.68 16.50 20.04
C LEU A 234 7.74 17.25 20.99
N LEU A 235 6.72 17.92 20.43
CA LEU A 235 5.71 18.65 21.20
C LEU A 235 4.95 17.73 22.16
N GLY A 236 4.59 16.53 21.73
CA GLY A 236 3.90 15.56 22.58
C GLY A 236 4.80 14.89 23.61
N LEU A 237 6.04 14.58 23.24
CA LEU A 237 6.98 13.82 24.08
C LEU A 237 7.67 14.68 25.13
N TYR A 238 8.02 15.92 24.81
CA TYR A 238 8.74 16.82 25.73
C TYR A 238 8.06 16.96 27.10
N PRO A 239 6.77 17.31 27.21
CA PRO A 239 6.12 17.42 28.51
C PRO A 239 6.04 16.10 29.26
N ILE A 240 5.89 14.97 28.56
CA ILE A 240 5.86 13.64 29.17
C ILE A 240 7.20 13.37 29.87
N VAL A 241 8.31 13.52 29.14
CA VAL A 241 9.66 13.29 29.69
C VAL A 241 9.94 14.20 30.90
N MET A 242 9.52 15.47 30.84
CA MET A 242 9.72 16.39 31.96
C MET A 242 8.90 16.01 33.20
N LEU A 243 7.65 15.55 33.01
CA LEU A 243 6.83 15.03 34.10
C LEU A 243 7.39 13.72 34.66
N GLU A 244 7.95 12.85 33.81
CA GLU A 244 8.62 11.63 34.26
C GLU A 244 9.83 11.94 35.15
N ILE A 245 10.69 12.87 34.73
CA ILE A 245 11.85 13.31 35.52
C ILE A 245 11.40 13.82 36.89
N ARG A 246 10.31 14.60 36.94
CA ARG A 246 9.85 15.24 38.18
C ARG A 246 9.10 14.32 39.13
N PHE A 247 8.25 13.44 38.59
CA PHE A 247 7.27 12.67 39.36
C PHE A 247 7.51 11.16 39.33
N LEU A 248 7.95 10.60 38.20
CA LEU A 248 8.12 9.16 38.04
C LEU A 248 9.48 8.69 38.53
N ASN A 249 10.57 9.36 38.11
CA ASN A 249 11.93 8.98 38.46
C ASN A 249 12.19 8.88 39.97
N PRO A 250 11.69 9.80 40.83
CA PRO A 250 11.86 9.67 42.27
C PRO A 250 11.21 8.40 42.85
N GLN A 251 10.11 7.93 42.27
CA GLN A 251 9.39 6.73 42.71
C GLN A 251 10.09 5.44 42.29
N LEU A 252 10.89 5.49 41.22
CA LEU A 252 11.59 4.34 40.67
C LEU A 252 13.06 4.25 41.12
N HIS A 253 13.52 5.15 42.01
CA HIS A 253 14.93 5.24 42.42
C HIS A 253 15.44 3.98 43.15
N SER A 254 14.55 3.15 43.72
CA SER A 254 14.93 1.89 44.37
C SER A 254 15.21 0.75 43.37
N LEU A 255 14.81 0.90 42.11
CA LEU A 255 15.03 -0.10 41.06
C LEU A 255 16.40 0.08 40.40
N ASN A 256 16.84 -0.96 39.68
CA ASN A 256 17.98 -0.84 38.78
C ASN A 256 17.68 0.19 37.67
N SER A 257 18.66 1.03 37.32
CA SER A 257 18.50 2.09 36.32
C SER A 257 18.00 1.61 34.96
N ALA A 258 18.37 0.40 34.53
CA ALA A 258 17.86 -0.17 33.28
C ALA A 258 16.35 -0.45 33.35
N VAL A 259 15.86 -0.98 34.48
CA VAL A 259 14.44 -1.26 34.70
C VAL A 259 13.65 0.02 34.85
N ALA A 260 14.16 1.00 35.62
CA ALA A 260 13.52 2.30 35.79
C ALA A 260 13.38 3.02 34.43
N ASN A 261 14.45 3.05 33.63
CA ASN A 261 14.44 3.64 32.29
C ASN A 261 13.49 2.90 31.33
N PHE A 262 13.41 1.56 31.41
CA PHE A 262 12.47 0.80 30.61
C PHE A 262 11.01 1.16 30.95
N ILE A 263 10.68 1.27 32.23
CA ILE A 263 9.33 1.65 32.68
C ILE A 263 9.00 3.07 32.21
N GLY A 264 9.91 4.04 32.40
CA GLY A 264 9.74 5.41 31.91
C GLY A 264 9.51 5.45 30.40
N ASN A 265 10.41 4.83 29.61
CA ASN A 265 10.28 4.77 28.16
C ASN A 265 8.98 4.08 27.70
N ALA A 266 8.55 3.01 28.38
CA ALA A 266 7.30 2.33 28.06
C ALA A 266 6.09 3.24 28.29
N ILE A 267 6.07 3.99 29.39
CA ILE A 267 5.04 5.00 29.69
C ILE A 267 5.08 6.14 28.67
N SER A 268 6.26 6.68 28.38
CA SER A 268 6.46 7.69 27.34
C SER A 268 5.92 7.26 25.99
N VAL A 269 6.33 6.09 25.50
CA VAL A 269 5.86 5.56 24.21
C VAL A 269 4.35 5.34 24.22
N ALA A 270 3.79 4.83 25.31
CA ALA A 270 2.35 4.62 25.46
C ALA A 270 1.56 5.93 25.40
N LEU A 271 1.94 6.92 26.22
CA LEU A 271 1.30 8.23 26.27
C LEU A 271 1.45 8.98 24.94
N THR A 272 2.63 8.89 24.30
CA THR A 272 2.83 9.49 22.99
C THR A 272 1.92 8.85 21.94
N THR A 273 1.85 7.52 21.92
CA THR A 273 1.09 6.76 20.92
C THR A 273 -0.42 6.93 21.06
N TRP A 274 -0.94 6.86 22.28
CA TRP A 274 -2.39 6.79 22.51
C TRP A 274 -3.02 8.09 23.01
N VAL A 275 -2.24 9.06 23.48
CA VAL A 275 -2.75 10.31 24.04
C VAL A 275 -2.30 11.51 23.23
N THR A 276 -1.00 11.81 23.19
CA THR A 276 -0.55 13.09 22.62
C THR A 276 -0.64 13.09 21.09
N MET A 277 -0.19 12.04 20.41
CA MET A 277 -0.26 11.98 18.94
C MET A 277 -1.69 12.08 18.40
N PRO A 278 -2.68 11.30 18.89
CA PRO A 278 -4.07 11.43 18.42
C PRO A 278 -4.64 12.84 18.61
N LEU A 279 -4.35 13.49 19.74
CA LEU A 279 -4.80 14.86 20.04
C LEU A 279 -4.13 15.90 19.14
N LEU A 280 -2.81 15.82 18.98
CA LEU A 280 -2.02 16.75 18.17
C LEU A 280 -2.36 16.62 16.69
N ILE A 281 -2.51 15.40 16.17
CA ILE A 281 -2.90 15.18 14.77
C ILE A 281 -4.29 15.76 14.52
N LYS A 282 -5.24 15.54 15.44
CA LYS A 282 -6.57 16.16 15.34
C LYS A 282 -6.51 17.69 15.35
N ALA A 283 -5.72 18.28 16.23
CA ALA A 283 -5.57 19.74 16.33
C ALA A 283 -4.88 20.36 15.12
N PHE A 284 -3.84 19.71 14.59
CA PHE A 284 -3.02 20.21 13.48
C PHE A 284 -3.44 19.64 12.11
N THR A 285 -4.57 18.93 12.02
CA THR A 285 -5.07 18.35 10.75
C THR A 285 -5.08 19.36 9.58
N PRO A 286 -5.59 20.60 9.73
CA PRO A 286 -5.60 21.58 8.63
C PRO A 286 -4.21 22.01 8.15
N TRP A 287 -3.20 21.90 9.03
CA TRP A 287 -1.81 22.25 8.73
C TRP A 287 -1.00 21.07 8.17
N LEU A 288 -1.33 19.86 8.61
CA LEU A 288 -0.75 18.61 8.15
C LEU A 288 -1.27 18.26 6.75
N PHE A 289 -2.57 18.45 6.53
CA PHE A 289 -3.29 18.11 5.29
C PHE A 289 -4.02 19.34 4.74
N PRO A 290 -3.30 20.33 4.18
CA PRO A 290 -3.94 21.48 3.55
C PRO A 290 -4.74 21.03 2.32
N LYS A 291 -6.05 21.33 2.32
CA LYS A 291 -6.93 21.14 1.16
C LYS A 291 -6.69 22.27 0.14
N LYS A 292 -7.18 22.09 -1.09
CA LYS A 292 -7.04 23.09 -2.17
C LYS A 292 -7.59 24.48 -1.79
N ASP A 293 -8.60 24.50 -0.93
CA ASP A 293 -9.25 25.73 -0.45
C ASP A 293 -8.72 26.20 0.92
N THR A 294 -7.68 25.55 1.46
CA THR A 294 -7.09 25.95 2.73
C THR A 294 -6.38 27.31 2.56
N PRO A 295 -6.74 28.32 3.37
CA PRO A 295 -6.12 29.63 3.26
C PRO A 295 -4.61 29.58 3.48
N LYS A 296 -3.84 30.33 2.69
CA LYS A 296 -2.36 30.36 2.79
C LYS A 296 -1.86 30.78 4.17
N TRP A 297 -2.66 31.51 4.96
CA TRP A 297 -2.32 31.95 6.32
C TRP A 297 -2.31 30.81 7.36
N VAL A 298 -2.97 29.68 7.08
CA VAL A 298 -3.00 28.54 8.02
C VAL A 298 -1.60 28.00 8.30
N SER A 299 -0.74 27.93 7.28
CA SER A 299 0.64 27.45 7.43
C SER A 299 1.49 28.28 8.40
N PRO A 300 1.63 29.61 8.23
CA PRO A 300 2.39 30.43 9.16
C PRO A 300 1.73 30.53 10.54
N VAL A 301 0.39 30.56 10.64
CA VAL A 301 -0.30 30.64 11.94
C VAL A 301 -0.11 29.35 12.75
N SER A 302 -0.24 28.17 12.13
CA SER A 302 0.00 26.91 12.83
C SER A 302 1.45 26.76 13.27
N LEU A 303 2.42 27.25 12.48
CA LEU A 303 3.82 27.26 12.90
C LEU A 303 4.05 28.22 14.08
N ALA A 304 3.48 29.43 14.04
CA ALA A 304 3.57 30.39 15.13
C ALA A 304 2.90 29.85 16.42
N LEU A 305 1.75 29.20 16.30
CA LEU A 305 1.08 28.53 17.40
C LEU A 305 1.97 27.43 18.00
N LEU A 306 2.57 26.58 17.16
CA LEU A 306 3.45 25.51 17.60
C LEU A 306 4.68 26.06 18.37
N VAL A 307 5.29 27.14 17.87
CA VAL A 307 6.39 27.82 18.57
C VAL A 307 5.91 28.43 19.90
N ALA A 308 4.72 29.03 19.94
CA ALA A 308 4.15 29.58 21.16
C ALA A 308 3.87 28.49 22.21
N VAL A 309 3.32 27.34 21.81
CA VAL A 309 3.08 26.20 22.71
C VAL A 309 4.40 25.67 23.24
N PHE A 310 5.43 25.51 22.42
CA PHE A 310 6.76 25.13 22.90
C PHE A 310 7.32 26.12 23.94
N ALA A 311 7.21 27.42 23.67
CA ALA A 311 7.68 28.43 24.62
C ALA A 311 6.91 28.37 25.95
N ILE A 312 5.60 28.13 25.91
CA ILE A 312 4.75 27.96 27.08
C ILE A 312 5.14 26.69 27.85
N GLU A 313 5.29 25.56 27.16
CA GLU A 313 5.71 24.30 27.79
C GLU A 313 7.07 24.45 28.48
N ILE A 314 8.05 25.05 27.79
CA ILE A 314 9.36 25.33 28.38
C ILE A 314 9.21 26.23 29.60
N ALA A 315 8.48 27.35 29.51
CA ALA A 315 8.33 28.28 30.63
C ALA A 315 7.61 27.64 31.84
N LEU A 316 6.59 26.82 31.59
CA LEU A 316 5.85 26.12 32.65
C LEU A 316 6.69 25.02 33.29
N LEU A 317 7.34 24.18 32.49
CA LEU A 317 8.11 23.04 32.97
C LEU A 317 9.45 23.48 33.59
N TRP A 318 10.04 24.57 33.12
CA TRP A 318 11.18 25.22 33.78
C TRP A 318 10.85 25.60 35.23
N ARG A 319 9.61 26.04 35.50
CA ARG A 319 9.17 26.38 36.85
C ARG A 319 8.81 25.16 37.69
N LEU A 320 8.60 24.00 37.06
CA LEU A 320 8.09 22.79 37.69
C LEU A 320 9.21 21.85 38.16
N LEU A 321 10.34 21.87 37.44
CA LEU A 321 11.57 21.12 37.72
C LEU A 321 12.44 21.86 38.74
#